data_AF-A0AA90ZA72-F1
#
_entry.id   AF-A0AA90ZA72-F1
#
_cell.length_a   1.000
_cell.length_b   1.000
_cell.length_c   1.000
_cell.angle_alpha   90.00
_cell.angle_beta   90.00
_cell.angle_gamma   90.00
#
_symmetry.space_group_name_H-M   'P 1'
#
loop_
_entity.id
_entity.type
_entity.pdbx_description
1 polymer ?
#
loop_
_entity_poly.entity_id
_entity_poly.type
_entity_poly.pdbx_seq_one_letter_code
_entity_poly.pdbx_strand_id
1 'polypeptide(L)'
;MSNKMKLSGLTDLLKDLDVESLEGVSIEGDIELDISGGGGLNPAMAYALGHEAAQISMHVANIARMLGYPVDQLFAASMGGLPQAPVAGASRIPELLPAKFDVSKMSEWATPIQEVTLGATSADGGSRKNTVTLGGENALPYYFDAEMPHRNYVTMDVFDMPISMAKSVKENYGDVINDPAEWAKKAVRDFNADMITIHLISTDPLINDTPAREAAKVVEDVLQAVDVPIVIGGSGNPQKDPEVLERAAEVAEGERVLLASASLNLDYERVAKAATDYGHAVLSWTQLEINAQKELNRKLMKQCNVPRDSIVMDPTTAALGYGLDYAYSNMERIRLAGLMGDEELTFPMSSGTTNAWGARESWMKESPLKQDSDWGPREYRGPIWEIVTGLTLALAGNDMFMMMHPTSVQVLKEITQTLYGSIEAEEIDITKWIGAEV
;
A
#
# COMPACT_ATOMS: atom_id res chain seq x y z
N MET A 1 -2.80 -32.71 34.66
CA MET A 1 -3.13 -32.39 36.06
C MET A 1 -2.42 -31.08 36.39
N SER A 2 -3.15 -29.99 36.56
CA SER A 2 -2.57 -28.69 36.95
C SER A 2 -2.12 -28.76 38.40
N ASN A 3 -0.83 -28.59 38.67
CA ASN A 3 -0.33 -28.49 40.04
C ASN A 3 -0.90 -27.22 40.68
N LYS A 4 -1.91 -27.37 41.55
CA LYS A 4 -2.43 -26.26 42.35
C LYS A 4 -1.46 -26.01 43.51
N MET A 5 -0.95 -24.79 43.62
CA MET A 5 -0.06 -24.36 44.69
C MET A 5 -0.65 -23.12 45.36
N LYS A 6 -0.47 -22.98 46.67
CA LYS A 6 -0.85 -21.75 47.38
C LYS A 6 0.08 -20.60 46.97
N LEU A 7 -0.44 -19.37 46.94
CA LEU A 7 0.33 -18.18 46.56
C LEU A 7 1.61 -18.03 47.41
N SER A 8 1.55 -18.33 48.71
CA SER A 8 2.72 -18.31 49.59
C SER A 8 3.82 -19.29 49.14
N GLY A 9 3.44 -20.46 48.65
CA GLY A 9 4.39 -21.44 48.10
C GLY A 9 4.98 -20.99 46.76
N LEU A 10 4.23 -20.23 45.96
CA LEU A 10 4.77 -19.60 44.74
C LEU A 10 5.80 -18.55 45.11
N THR A 11 5.50 -17.68 46.08
CA THR A 11 6.44 -16.65 46.55
C THR A 11 7.75 -17.24 47.06
N ASP A 12 7.68 -18.30 47.86
CA ASP A 12 8.88 -18.98 48.38
C ASP A 12 9.70 -19.65 47.26
N LEU A 13 9.04 -20.22 46.24
CA LEU A 13 9.72 -20.84 45.10
C LEU A 13 10.51 -19.82 44.26
N LEU A 14 9.96 -18.60 44.08
CA LEU A 14 10.57 -17.58 43.24
C LEU A 14 11.59 -16.71 43.97
N LYS A 15 11.64 -16.78 45.31
CA LYS A 15 12.39 -15.84 46.15
C LYS A 15 13.89 -15.80 45.88
N ASP A 16 14.47 -16.91 45.43
CA ASP A 16 15.91 -17.05 45.15
C ASP A 16 16.22 -17.03 43.64
N LEU A 17 15.24 -16.68 42.81
CA LEU A 17 15.36 -16.60 41.35
C LEU A 17 15.21 -15.15 40.88
N ASP A 18 15.99 -14.73 39.88
CA ASP A 18 15.87 -13.42 39.25
C ASP A 18 14.82 -13.49 38.14
N VAL A 19 13.55 -13.39 38.52
CA VAL A 19 12.40 -13.65 37.63
C VAL A 19 11.95 -12.36 36.94
N GLU A 20 12.11 -12.31 35.62
CA GLU A 20 11.67 -11.16 34.80
C GLU A 20 10.15 -11.17 34.49
N SER A 21 9.55 -12.35 34.24
CA SER A 21 8.11 -12.46 33.96
C SER A 21 7.53 -13.86 34.23
N LEU A 22 6.24 -13.93 34.52
CA LEU A 22 5.47 -15.18 34.64
C LEU A 22 4.43 -15.28 33.51
N GLU A 23 4.53 -16.32 32.68
CA GLU A 23 3.58 -16.58 31.59
C GLU A 23 2.67 -17.78 31.90
N GLY A 24 1.40 -17.67 31.51
CA GLY A 24 0.43 -18.78 31.63
C GLY A 24 -0.05 -19.09 33.05
N VAL A 25 0.09 -18.14 33.99
CA VAL A 25 -0.37 -18.28 35.39
C VAL A 25 -1.78 -17.69 35.56
N SER A 26 -2.70 -18.47 36.12
CA SER A 26 -4.02 -18.00 36.58
C SER A 26 -4.06 -18.03 38.10
N ILE A 27 -4.33 -16.88 38.73
CA ILE A 27 -4.42 -16.74 40.19
C ILE A 27 -5.89 -16.60 40.55
N GLU A 28 -6.41 -17.54 41.34
CA GLU A 28 -7.78 -17.52 41.86
C GLU A 28 -7.73 -17.38 43.39
N GLY A 29 -8.44 -16.39 43.94
CA GLY A 29 -8.57 -16.18 45.38
C GLY A 29 -9.51 -15.02 45.73
N ASP A 30 -10.03 -15.04 46.95
CA ASP A 30 -10.85 -13.95 47.51
C ASP A 30 -9.93 -12.82 47.99
N ILE A 31 -10.20 -11.59 47.55
CA ILE A 31 -9.49 -10.39 48.00
C ILE A 31 -10.21 -9.86 49.25
N GLU A 32 -9.66 -10.10 50.44
CA GLU A 32 -10.09 -9.44 51.67
C GLU A 32 -9.23 -8.20 51.92
N LEU A 33 -9.85 -7.01 51.82
CA LEU A 33 -9.23 -5.74 52.17
C LEU A 33 -9.58 -5.39 53.62
N ASP A 34 -8.64 -5.64 54.54
CA ASP A 34 -8.79 -5.25 55.95
C ASP A 34 -8.26 -3.82 56.16
N ILE A 35 -9.16 -2.84 56.21
CA ILE A 35 -8.82 -1.44 56.47
C ILE A 35 -8.73 -1.24 57.99
N SER A 36 -7.58 -1.59 58.56
CA SER A 36 -7.24 -1.24 59.94
C SER A 36 -6.67 0.18 59.98
N GLY A 37 -7.47 1.12 60.49
CA GLY A 37 -7.13 2.54 60.64
C GLY A 37 -6.07 2.75 61.73
N GLY A 38 -4.81 2.78 61.34
CA GLY A 38 -3.66 3.05 62.20
C GLY A 38 -2.63 3.95 61.53
N GLY A 39 -3.09 5.08 60.97
CA GLY A 39 -2.25 6.06 60.28
C GLY A 39 -3.10 6.82 59.28
N GLY A 40 -3.20 8.15 59.44
CA GLY A 40 -4.13 8.99 58.68
C GLY A 40 -4.09 8.71 57.18
N LEU A 41 -5.28 8.61 56.57
CA LEU A 41 -5.46 8.45 55.13
C LEU A 41 -4.62 9.49 54.37
N ASN A 42 -3.90 9.03 53.34
CA ASN A 42 -3.24 9.90 52.40
C ASN A 42 -4.26 10.93 51.87
N PRO A 43 -3.96 12.25 51.88
CA PRO A 43 -4.90 13.29 51.44
C PRO A 43 -5.51 13.04 50.06
N ALA A 44 -4.75 12.46 49.12
CA ALA A 44 -5.25 12.12 47.79
C ALA A 44 -6.27 10.97 47.82
N MET A 45 -6.05 9.98 48.69
CA MET A 45 -6.95 8.84 48.86
C MET A 45 -8.22 9.23 49.63
N ALA A 46 -8.09 10.09 50.65
CA ALA A 46 -9.24 10.68 51.33
C ALA A 46 -10.08 11.55 50.39
N TYR A 47 -9.44 12.30 49.50
CA TYR A 47 -10.12 13.09 48.47
C TYR A 47 -10.84 12.21 47.45
N ALA A 48 -10.16 11.17 46.93
CA ALA A 48 -10.76 10.24 45.96
C ALA A 48 -11.96 9.50 46.55
N LEU A 49 -11.83 8.98 47.78
CA LEU A 49 -12.93 8.33 48.49
C LEU A 49 -14.06 9.31 48.82
N GLY A 50 -13.74 10.56 49.18
CA GLY A 50 -14.72 11.61 49.40
C GLY A 50 -15.47 11.99 48.12
N HIS A 51 -14.79 12.01 46.99
CA HIS A 51 -15.38 12.30 45.68
C HIS A 51 -16.34 11.19 45.24
N GLU A 52 -15.92 9.93 45.34
CA GLU A 52 -16.76 8.78 45.02
C GLU A 52 -17.99 8.68 45.94
N ALA A 53 -17.79 8.91 47.25
CA ALA A 53 -18.92 8.96 48.20
C ALA A 53 -19.91 10.09 47.88
N ALA A 54 -19.43 11.25 47.42
CA ALA A 54 -20.27 12.36 46.99
C ALA A 54 -21.05 12.02 45.70
N GLN A 55 -20.40 11.36 44.73
CA GLN A 55 -21.08 10.92 43.51
C GLN A 55 -22.15 9.87 43.80
N ILE A 56 -21.84 8.86 44.62
CA ILE A 56 -22.83 7.85 45.06
C ILE A 56 -24.00 8.53 45.77
N SER A 57 -23.73 9.51 46.63
CA SER A 57 -24.79 10.27 47.32
C SER A 57 -25.67 11.05 46.34
N MET A 58 -25.10 11.63 45.28
CA MET A 58 -25.87 12.28 44.21
C MET A 58 -26.72 11.30 43.41
N HIS A 59 -26.20 10.09 43.13
CA HIS A 59 -26.97 9.06 42.44
C HIS A 59 -28.14 8.54 43.28
N VAL A 60 -27.93 8.33 44.59
CA VAL A 60 -29.00 7.96 45.53
C VAL A 60 -30.05 9.08 45.64
N ALA A 61 -29.62 10.35 45.68
CA ALA A 61 -30.51 11.51 45.67
C ALA A 61 -31.36 11.57 44.39
N ASN A 62 -30.78 11.25 43.23
CA ASN A 62 -31.51 11.21 41.96
C ASN A 62 -32.54 10.07 41.91
N ILE A 63 -32.19 8.88 42.42
CA ILE A 63 -33.12 7.75 42.54
C ILE A 63 -34.28 8.10 43.48
N ALA A 64 -33.99 8.70 44.63
CA ALA A 64 -35.03 9.14 45.57
C ALA A 64 -35.95 10.20 44.94
N ARG A 65 -35.41 11.15 44.16
CA ARG A 65 -36.20 12.10 43.36
C ARG A 65 -37.13 11.40 42.38
N MET A 66 -36.62 10.39 41.68
CA MET A 66 -37.39 9.61 40.71
C MET A 66 -38.53 8.80 41.37
N LEU A 67 -38.38 8.45 42.64
CA LEU A 67 -39.41 7.82 43.47
C LEU A 67 -40.34 8.82 44.19
N GLY A 68 -40.25 10.12 43.87
CA GLY A 68 -41.15 11.16 44.37
C GLY A 68 -40.79 11.73 45.75
N TYR A 69 -39.61 11.41 46.30
CA TYR A 69 -39.15 11.99 47.56
C TYR A 69 -38.65 13.43 47.37
N PRO A 70 -38.97 14.38 48.28
CA PRO A 70 -38.60 15.80 48.16
C PRO A 70 -37.15 16.04 48.62
N VAL A 71 -36.18 15.55 47.86
CA VAL A 71 -34.75 15.55 48.23
C VAL A 71 -34.17 16.97 48.35
N ASP A 72 -34.68 17.93 47.58
CA ASP A 72 -34.14 19.29 47.52
C ASP A 72 -34.39 20.11 48.80
N GLN A 73 -35.44 19.78 49.56
CA GLN A 73 -35.69 20.39 50.88
C GLN A 73 -34.73 19.89 51.97
N LEU A 74 -34.19 18.68 51.83
CA LEU A 74 -33.25 18.09 52.80
C LEU A 74 -31.81 18.61 52.60
N PHE A 75 -31.38 18.80 51.35
CA PHE A 75 -30.04 19.35 51.05
C PHE A 75 -29.89 20.84 51.40
N ALA A 76 -30.98 21.61 51.32
CA ALA A 76 -30.96 23.03 51.69
C ALA A 76 -30.77 23.26 53.20
N ALA A 77 -31.10 22.28 54.05
CA ALA A 77 -31.02 22.40 55.51
C ALA A 77 -29.62 22.07 56.08
N SER A 78 -28.73 21.43 55.33
CA SER A 78 -27.43 20.91 55.84
C SER A 78 -26.19 21.64 55.31
N MET A 79 -26.32 22.54 54.33
CA MET A 79 -25.18 23.27 53.73
C MET A 79 -24.96 24.66 54.35
N GLY A 80 -25.11 24.76 55.67
CA GLY A 80 -24.71 25.94 56.44
C GLY A 80 -23.25 25.83 56.89
N GLY A 81 -22.32 26.38 56.11
CA GLY A 81 -20.98 26.76 56.60
C GLY A 81 -19.93 25.66 56.70
N LEU A 82 -19.60 24.99 55.59
CA LEU A 82 -18.31 24.29 55.48
C LEU A 82 -17.24 25.27 54.99
N PRO A 83 -16.08 25.39 55.68
CA PRO A 83 -14.98 26.24 55.22
C PRO A 83 -14.47 25.72 53.86
N GLN A 84 -14.32 26.63 52.89
CA GLN A 84 -13.66 26.30 51.62
C GLN A 84 -12.23 25.84 51.93
N ALA A 85 -11.93 24.58 51.61
CA ALA A 85 -10.56 24.10 51.58
C ALA A 85 -9.77 24.95 50.57
N PRO A 86 -8.52 25.31 50.87
CA PRO A 86 -7.68 26.05 49.92
C PRO A 86 -7.63 25.26 48.62
N VAL A 87 -7.85 25.96 47.50
CA VAL A 87 -7.71 25.38 46.17
C VAL A 87 -6.27 24.88 46.06
N ALA A 88 -6.09 23.55 46.13
CA ALA A 88 -4.81 22.95 45.81
C ALA A 88 -4.51 23.37 44.38
N GLY A 89 -3.49 24.21 44.19
CA GLY A 89 -3.06 24.65 42.88
C GLY A 89 -2.89 23.41 42.01
N ALA A 90 -3.45 23.45 40.80
CA ALA A 90 -3.38 22.36 39.84
C ALA A 90 -1.95 21.80 39.87
N SER A 91 -1.80 20.55 40.32
CA SER A 91 -0.53 19.84 40.27
C SER A 91 -0.11 19.89 38.82
N ARG A 92 0.83 20.77 38.49
CA ARG A 92 1.48 20.75 37.18
C ARG A 92 2.01 19.33 37.04
N ILE A 93 1.54 18.62 36.02
CA ILE A 93 2.10 17.33 35.65
C ILE A 93 3.62 17.58 35.62
N PRO A 94 4.41 16.88 36.46
CA PRO A 94 5.86 17.05 36.44
C PRO A 94 6.30 16.85 34.99
N GLU A 95 7.16 17.74 34.53
CA GLU A 95 7.69 17.79 33.17
C GLU A 95 7.88 16.37 32.64
N LEU A 96 7.18 16.03 31.56
CA LEU A 96 7.22 14.68 30.99
C LEU A 96 8.69 14.33 30.74
N LEU A 97 9.11 13.16 31.18
CA LEU A 97 10.46 12.69 30.91
C LEU A 97 10.68 12.72 29.39
N PRO A 98 11.73 13.39 28.89
CA PRO A 98 12.06 13.36 27.48
C PRO A 98 12.42 11.92 27.10
N ALA A 99 11.48 11.22 26.48
CA ALA A 99 11.73 9.92 25.87
C ALA A 99 12.12 10.19 24.42
N LYS A 100 13.33 9.81 24.03
CA LYS A 100 13.72 9.76 22.63
C LYS A 100 13.26 8.41 22.08
N PHE A 101 12.32 8.43 21.14
CA PHE A 101 12.05 7.27 20.31
C PHE A 101 13.24 7.11 19.37
N ASP A 102 13.99 6.03 19.55
CA ASP A 102 15.10 5.64 18.68
C ASP A 102 14.78 4.24 18.18
N VAL A 103 14.78 4.05 16.86
CA VAL A 103 14.47 2.78 16.22
C VAL A 103 15.77 2.25 15.68
N SER A 104 16.18 1.08 16.13
CA SER A 104 17.42 0.44 15.65
C SER A 104 17.32 0.22 14.15
N LYS A 105 18.30 0.74 13.40
CA LYS A 105 18.42 0.44 11.97
C LYS A 105 18.71 -1.03 11.77
N MET A 106 18.04 -1.69 10.83
CA MET A 106 18.37 -3.08 10.52
C MET A 106 19.74 -3.15 9.84
N SER A 107 20.66 -3.92 10.43
CA SER A 107 21.98 -4.16 9.86
C SER A 107 21.99 -5.21 8.74
N GLU A 108 20.84 -5.80 8.42
CA GLU A 108 20.69 -6.95 7.51
C GLU A 108 20.38 -6.56 6.06
N TRP A 109 20.18 -5.27 5.76
CA TRP A 109 20.06 -4.79 4.38
C TRP A 109 21.43 -4.88 3.69
N ALA A 110 21.71 -6.05 3.11
CA ALA A 110 22.99 -6.41 2.55
C ALA A 110 23.16 -5.96 1.10
N THR A 111 22.07 -5.85 0.35
CA THR A 111 22.09 -5.60 -1.09
C THR A 111 21.04 -4.57 -1.50
N PRO A 112 21.43 -3.50 -2.24
CA PRO A 112 20.46 -2.59 -2.82
C PRO A 112 19.64 -3.30 -3.90
N ILE A 113 18.41 -2.82 -4.09
CA ILE A 113 17.61 -3.14 -5.26
C ILE A 113 18.27 -2.51 -6.49
N GLN A 114 18.27 -3.22 -7.62
CA GLN A 114 18.87 -2.71 -8.84
C GLN A 114 18.13 -1.51 -9.39
N GLU A 115 18.88 -0.54 -9.91
CA GLU A 115 18.30 0.57 -10.65
C GLU A 115 18.02 0.15 -12.09
N VAL A 116 16.81 0.46 -12.57
CA VAL A 116 16.42 0.25 -13.97
C VAL A 116 15.88 1.57 -14.51
N THR A 117 16.55 2.11 -15.53
CA THR A 117 16.12 3.36 -16.18
C THR A 117 15.32 3.05 -17.43
N LEU A 118 14.14 3.63 -17.56
CA LEU A 118 13.24 3.51 -18.71
C LEU A 118 13.18 4.83 -19.47
N GLY A 119 13.11 4.72 -20.79
CA GLY A 119 13.24 5.86 -21.70
C GLY A 119 14.69 6.23 -21.97
N ALA A 120 14.91 6.82 -23.14
CA ALA A 120 16.20 7.36 -23.56
C ALA A 120 16.02 8.75 -24.15
N THR A 121 16.83 9.70 -23.70
CA THR A 121 16.80 11.06 -24.24
C THR A 121 17.61 11.18 -25.52
N SER A 122 17.55 12.34 -26.17
CA SER A 122 18.44 12.64 -27.31
C SER A 122 19.94 12.51 -26.98
N ALA A 123 20.34 12.65 -25.71
CA ALA A 123 21.73 12.42 -25.30
C ALA A 123 22.10 10.93 -25.24
N ASP A 124 21.11 10.06 -25.07
CA ASP A 124 21.25 8.61 -24.94
C ASP A 124 20.87 7.87 -26.23
N GLY A 125 20.51 8.60 -27.30
CA GLY A 125 20.13 8.04 -28.59
C GLY A 125 18.63 7.82 -28.81
N GLY A 126 17.78 8.19 -27.85
CA GLY A 126 16.32 8.12 -27.97
C GLY A 126 15.67 9.48 -28.24
N SER A 127 14.34 9.52 -28.17
CA SER A 127 13.56 10.75 -28.39
C SER A 127 12.71 11.18 -27.20
N ARG A 128 12.80 10.50 -26.05
CA ARG A 128 12.08 10.87 -24.83
C ARG A 128 12.60 12.21 -24.29
N LYS A 129 11.72 12.98 -23.63
CA LYS A 129 12.09 14.24 -22.97
C LYS A 129 12.79 14.00 -21.63
N ASN A 130 12.37 12.97 -20.92
CA ASN A 130 12.91 12.57 -19.63
C ASN A 130 12.88 11.05 -19.50
N THR A 131 13.69 10.54 -18.60
CA THR A 131 13.70 9.12 -18.21
C THR A 131 12.95 8.93 -16.90
N VAL A 132 12.66 7.67 -16.58
CA VAL A 132 12.15 7.21 -15.29
C VAL A 132 13.10 6.16 -14.76
N THR A 133 13.61 6.32 -13.54
CA THR A 133 14.47 5.31 -12.90
C THR A 133 13.71 4.66 -11.75
N LEU A 134 13.67 3.33 -11.77
CA LEU A 134 13.05 2.48 -10.75
C LEU A 134 14.14 1.83 -9.89
N GLY A 135 13.82 1.45 -8.66
CA GLY A 135 14.69 0.63 -7.81
C GLY A 135 15.69 1.45 -6.99
N GLY A 136 16.84 0.85 -6.64
CA GLY A 136 17.88 1.50 -5.85
C GLY A 136 17.67 1.49 -4.33
N GLU A 137 16.53 0.97 -3.86
CA GLU A 137 16.18 0.99 -2.44
C GLU A 137 17.20 0.21 -1.60
N ASN A 138 17.54 0.76 -0.44
CA ASN A 138 18.44 0.14 0.56
C ASN A 138 17.69 -0.23 1.86
N ALA A 139 16.36 -0.15 1.84
CA ALA A 139 15.47 -0.47 2.94
C ALA A 139 14.07 -0.78 2.39
N LEU A 140 13.16 -1.15 3.28
CA LEU A 140 11.73 -1.27 2.97
C LEU A 140 11.15 0.09 2.50
N PRO A 141 10.06 0.08 1.71
CA PRO A 141 9.47 1.31 1.17
C PRO A 141 9.04 2.27 2.30
N TYR A 142 9.41 3.55 2.16
CA TYR A 142 9.11 4.62 3.12
C TYR A 142 9.65 4.39 4.54
N TYR A 143 10.61 3.49 4.71
CA TYR A 143 11.14 3.11 6.01
C TYR A 143 12.31 4.01 6.43
N PHE A 144 12.45 4.31 7.72
CA PHE A 144 13.44 5.27 8.24
C PHE A 144 14.89 4.78 8.19
N ASP A 145 15.14 3.51 7.82
CA ASP A 145 16.47 2.93 7.78
C ASP A 145 17.36 3.58 6.70
N ALA A 146 16.77 3.85 5.53
CA ALA A 146 17.44 4.49 4.40
C ALA A 146 16.44 5.33 3.59
N GLU A 147 16.93 6.39 2.97
CA GLU A 147 16.13 7.17 2.02
C GLU A 147 15.78 6.33 0.80
N MET A 148 14.54 6.50 0.32
CA MET A 148 14.11 5.92 -0.95
C MET A 148 14.70 6.77 -2.07
N PRO A 149 15.49 6.22 -3.00
CA PRO A 149 16.19 7.03 -4.00
C PRO A 149 15.25 7.57 -5.07
N HIS A 150 14.28 6.77 -5.49
CA HIS A 150 13.29 7.13 -6.50
C HIS A 150 11.89 7.00 -5.92
N ARG A 151 10.99 7.91 -6.30
CA ARG A 151 9.56 7.79 -5.96
C ARG A 151 8.90 6.67 -6.76
N ASN A 152 7.69 6.31 -6.37
CA ASN A 152 6.82 5.45 -7.17
C ASN A 152 6.36 6.18 -8.44
N TYR A 153 6.26 5.45 -9.55
CA TYR A 153 5.83 5.97 -10.85
C TYR A 153 4.53 5.31 -11.32
N VAL A 154 3.73 6.05 -12.07
CA VAL A 154 2.49 5.54 -12.66
C VAL A 154 2.55 5.58 -14.18
N THR A 155 2.31 4.43 -14.78
CA THR A 155 2.07 4.29 -16.22
C THR A 155 0.57 4.14 -16.48
N MET A 156 0.05 4.88 -17.46
CA MET A 156 -1.37 4.83 -17.81
C MET A 156 -1.62 3.95 -19.02
N ASP A 157 -2.61 3.05 -18.90
CA ASP A 157 -2.95 2.10 -19.96
C ASP A 157 -3.67 2.78 -21.13
N VAL A 158 -3.20 2.46 -22.32
CA VAL A 158 -3.75 2.80 -23.64
C VAL A 158 -3.88 1.50 -24.42
N PHE A 159 -4.88 1.39 -25.30
CA PHE A 159 -5.15 0.18 -26.06
C PHE A 159 -5.11 0.49 -27.56
N ASP A 160 -4.56 -0.44 -28.34
CA ASP A 160 -4.47 -0.31 -29.81
C ASP A 160 -5.82 -0.40 -30.53
N MET A 161 -6.85 -0.85 -29.81
CA MET A 161 -8.23 -0.88 -30.24
C MET A 161 -9.18 -0.56 -29.08
N PRO A 162 -10.42 -0.10 -29.35
CA PRO A 162 -11.42 0.07 -28.31
C PRO A 162 -11.75 -1.25 -27.62
N ILE A 163 -11.62 -1.28 -26.29
CA ILE A 163 -12.01 -2.42 -25.46
C ILE A 163 -13.23 -2.11 -24.58
N SER A 164 -13.87 -3.16 -24.06
CA SER A 164 -14.90 -3.01 -23.04
C SER A 164 -14.25 -2.62 -21.71
N MET A 165 -14.73 -1.52 -21.11
CA MET A 165 -14.24 -1.00 -19.84
C MET A 165 -15.40 -0.66 -18.92
N ALA A 166 -15.10 -0.61 -17.61
CA ALA A 166 -16.00 -0.04 -16.63
C ALA A 166 -16.39 1.39 -17.06
N LYS A 167 -17.67 1.74 -16.88
CA LYS A 167 -18.20 3.05 -17.29
C LYS A 167 -17.40 4.21 -16.68
N SER A 168 -17.07 4.10 -15.39
CA SER A 168 -16.26 5.07 -14.63
C SER A 168 -14.89 5.33 -15.25
N VAL A 169 -14.29 4.34 -15.90
CA VAL A 169 -13.03 4.52 -16.62
C VAL A 169 -13.29 5.10 -18.00
N LYS A 170 -14.21 4.48 -18.76
CA LYS A 170 -14.47 4.79 -20.17
C LYS A 170 -14.86 6.25 -20.41
N GLU A 171 -15.61 6.87 -19.50
CA GLU A 171 -16.07 8.25 -19.64
C GLU A 171 -14.93 9.28 -19.71
N ASN A 172 -13.74 8.94 -19.22
CA ASN A 172 -12.56 9.82 -19.26
C ASN A 172 -11.86 9.85 -20.63
N TYR A 173 -12.19 8.92 -21.54
CA TYR A 173 -11.47 8.70 -22.80
C TYR A 173 -12.36 8.74 -24.03
N GLY A 174 -13.64 9.11 -23.89
CA GLY A 174 -14.62 9.00 -24.98
C GLY A 174 -14.26 9.75 -26.27
N ASP A 175 -13.52 10.84 -26.15
CA ASP A 175 -13.01 11.67 -27.25
C ASP A 175 -11.82 11.06 -28.00
N VAL A 176 -11.09 10.12 -27.38
CA VAL A 176 -9.81 9.58 -27.88
C VAL A 176 -9.77 8.05 -27.96
N ILE A 177 -10.79 7.34 -27.50
CA ILE A 177 -10.79 5.86 -27.36
C ILE A 177 -10.51 5.07 -28.66
N ASN A 178 -10.65 5.70 -29.82
CA ASN A 178 -10.39 5.08 -31.13
C ASN A 178 -9.04 5.48 -31.73
N ASP A 179 -8.25 6.28 -31.03
CA ASP A 179 -6.95 6.79 -31.48
C ASP A 179 -5.92 6.63 -30.35
N PRO A 180 -5.10 5.56 -30.38
CA PRO A 180 -4.12 5.28 -29.33
C PRO A 180 -3.11 6.42 -29.11
N ALA A 181 -2.73 7.14 -30.17
CA ALA A 181 -1.79 8.25 -30.09
C ALA A 181 -2.42 9.47 -29.39
N GLU A 182 -3.65 9.83 -29.76
CA GLU A 182 -4.38 10.91 -29.06
C GLU A 182 -4.78 10.51 -27.63
N TRP A 183 -5.04 9.22 -27.38
CA TRP A 183 -5.26 8.71 -26.03
C TRP A 183 -4.00 8.86 -25.18
N ALA A 184 -2.84 8.43 -25.66
CA ALA A 184 -1.57 8.61 -24.95
C ALA A 184 -1.29 10.10 -24.66
N LYS A 185 -1.49 10.99 -25.64
CA LYS A 185 -1.38 12.45 -25.43
C LYS A 185 -2.31 12.94 -24.33
N LYS A 186 -3.56 12.49 -24.33
CA LYS A 186 -4.55 12.86 -23.31
C LYS A 186 -4.10 12.40 -21.93
N ALA A 187 -3.63 11.16 -21.80
CA ALA A 187 -3.17 10.61 -20.53
C ALA A 187 -1.97 11.41 -19.96
N VAL A 188 -1.00 11.77 -20.79
CA VAL A 188 0.14 12.61 -20.36
C VAL A 188 -0.32 14.03 -20.03
N ARG A 189 -1.06 14.68 -20.94
CA ARG A 189 -1.41 16.11 -20.84
C ARG A 189 -2.44 16.40 -19.75
N ASP A 190 -3.51 15.61 -19.69
CA ASP A 190 -4.67 15.89 -18.84
C ASP A 190 -4.58 15.14 -17.51
N PHE A 191 -3.91 13.98 -17.47
CA PHE A 191 -3.88 13.08 -16.32
C PHE A 191 -2.47 12.87 -15.74
N ASN A 192 -1.47 13.63 -16.20
CA ASN A 192 -0.11 13.64 -15.65
C ASN A 192 0.49 12.22 -15.50
N ALA A 193 0.29 11.38 -16.51
CA ALA A 193 0.93 10.06 -16.58
C ALA A 193 2.45 10.22 -16.59
N ASP A 194 3.17 9.46 -15.75
CA ASP A 194 4.65 9.49 -15.76
C ASP A 194 5.19 8.70 -16.97
N MET A 195 4.41 7.74 -17.43
CA MET A 195 4.71 6.80 -18.52
C MET A 195 3.40 6.36 -19.21
N ILE A 196 3.50 5.72 -20.37
CA ILE A 196 2.37 5.09 -21.07
C ILE A 196 2.59 3.60 -21.22
N THR A 197 1.56 2.80 -20.93
CA THR A 197 1.51 1.38 -21.30
C THR A 197 0.61 1.23 -22.50
N ILE A 198 1.13 0.81 -23.64
CA ILE A 198 0.32 0.46 -24.82
C ILE A 198 0.08 -1.04 -24.84
N HIS A 199 -1.19 -1.45 -24.79
CA HIS A 199 -1.63 -2.84 -24.90
C HIS A 199 -2.08 -3.13 -26.32
N LEU A 200 -1.41 -4.08 -26.98
CA LEU A 200 -1.66 -4.50 -28.36
C LEU A 200 -2.74 -5.60 -28.41
N ILE A 201 -3.93 -5.33 -27.85
CA ILE A 201 -5.02 -6.29 -27.70
C ILE A 201 -5.53 -6.80 -29.05
N SER A 202 -5.48 -5.96 -30.09
CA SER A 202 -5.96 -6.35 -31.42
C SER A 202 -5.18 -7.53 -32.03
N THR A 203 -3.98 -7.84 -31.53
CA THR A 203 -3.18 -8.97 -32.03
C THR A 203 -3.70 -10.33 -31.60
N ASP A 204 -4.61 -10.43 -30.62
CA ASP A 204 -5.17 -11.71 -30.18
C ASP A 204 -5.81 -12.43 -31.40
N PRO A 205 -5.40 -13.68 -31.71
CA PRO A 205 -6.01 -14.49 -32.77
C PRO A 205 -7.53 -14.72 -32.62
N LEU A 206 -8.07 -14.54 -31.42
CA LEU A 206 -9.51 -14.66 -31.12
C LEU A 206 -10.27 -13.33 -31.22
N ILE A 207 -9.58 -12.20 -31.41
CA ILE A 207 -10.18 -10.87 -31.53
C ILE A 207 -10.08 -10.40 -32.99
N ASN A 208 -8.98 -9.73 -33.36
CA ASN A 208 -8.77 -9.21 -34.71
C ASN A 208 -7.62 -9.90 -35.45
N ASP A 209 -6.78 -10.68 -34.75
CA ASP A 209 -5.55 -11.29 -35.27
C ASP A 209 -4.66 -10.30 -36.03
N THR A 210 -4.59 -9.05 -35.56
CA THR A 210 -3.79 -7.99 -36.20
C THR A 210 -2.34 -8.47 -36.38
N PRO A 211 -1.75 -8.36 -37.58
CA PRO A 211 -0.36 -8.77 -37.81
C PRO A 211 0.62 -7.95 -36.96
N ALA A 212 1.69 -8.59 -36.47
CA ALA A 212 2.73 -7.94 -35.65
C ALA A 212 3.28 -6.65 -36.28
N ARG A 213 3.43 -6.64 -37.61
CA ARG A 213 3.88 -5.45 -38.36
C ARG A 213 2.90 -4.28 -38.28
N GLU A 214 1.59 -4.54 -38.22
CA GLU A 214 0.59 -3.49 -38.11
C GLU A 214 0.49 -2.98 -36.67
N ALA A 215 0.52 -3.89 -35.69
CA ALA A 215 0.56 -3.53 -34.26
C ALA A 215 1.79 -2.66 -33.92
N ALA A 216 2.96 -2.98 -34.49
CA ALA A 216 4.17 -2.18 -34.31
C ALA A 216 4.05 -0.74 -34.87
N LYS A 217 3.20 -0.49 -35.88
CA LYS A 217 2.95 0.90 -36.32
C LYS A 217 2.22 1.71 -35.26
N VAL A 218 1.29 1.08 -34.52
CA VAL A 218 0.61 1.75 -33.41
C VAL A 218 1.62 2.13 -32.32
N VAL A 219 2.62 1.28 -32.07
CA VAL A 219 3.73 1.61 -31.16
C VAL A 219 4.51 2.83 -31.66
N GLU A 220 4.86 2.88 -32.94
CA GLU A 220 5.55 4.02 -33.56
C GLU A 220 4.71 5.31 -33.44
N ASP A 221 3.41 5.23 -33.72
CA ASP A 221 2.49 6.37 -33.60
C ASP A 221 2.44 6.90 -32.16
N VAL A 222 2.40 6.01 -31.16
CA VAL A 222 2.41 6.39 -29.74
C VAL A 222 3.78 6.96 -29.33
N LEU A 223 4.88 6.37 -29.79
CA LEU A 223 6.24 6.89 -29.55
C LEU A 223 6.41 8.31 -30.07
N GLN A 224 5.82 8.64 -31.22
CA GLN A 224 5.82 9.99 -31.81
C GLN A 224 4.83 10.94 -31.12
N ALA A 225 3.81 10.40 -30.47
CA ALA A 225 2.74 11.18 -29.85
C ALA A 225 3.12 11.74 -28.48
N VAL A 226 3.96 11.05 -27.72
CA VAL A 226 4.32 11.41 -26.34
C VAL A 226 5.82 11.34 -26.09
N ASP A 227 6.30 12.22 -25.20
CA ASP A 227 7.72 12.32 -24.85
C ASP A 227 8.10 11.51 -23.60
N VAL A 228 7.14 10.85 -22.95
CA VAL A 228 7.38 10.03 -21.74
C VAL A 228 7.85 8.61 -22.11
N PRO A 229 8.49 7.87 -21.18
CA PRO A 229 8.83 6.46 -21.40
C PRO A 229 7.60 5.58 -21.64
N ILE A 230 7.80 4.47 -22.36
CA ILE A 230 6.73 3.56 -22.79
C ILE A 230 6.97 2.13 -22.31
N VAL A 231 5.90 1.49 -21.85
CA VAL A 231 5.76 0.05 -21.67
C VAL A 231 4.94 -0.52 -22.82
N ILE A 232 5.38 -1.61 -23.44
CA ILE A 232 4.69 -2.24 -24.56
C ILE A 232 4.18 -3.61 -24.13
N GLY A 233 2.85 -3.74 -24.03
CA GLY A 233 2.14 -4.97 -23.71
C GLY A 233 1.61 -5.69 -24.94
N GLY A 234 1.71 -7.02 -24.96
CA GLY A 234 1.03 -7.86 -25.95
C GLY A 234 -0.47 -8.02 -25.67
N SER A 235 -1.07 -9.00 -26.34
CA SER A 235 -2.48 -9.38 -26.14
C SER A 235 -2.72 -10.32 -24.96
N GLY A 236 -1.65 -10.90 -24.41
CA GLY A 236 -1.69 -12.01 -23.47
C GLY A 236 -1.69 -13.39 -24.14
N ASN A 237 -1.61 -13.46 -25.47
CA ASN A 237 -1.58 -14.72 -26.20
C ASN A 237 -0.17 -15.32 -26.25
N PRO A 238 0.06 -16.52 -25.67
CA PRO A 238 1.41 -17.04 -25.52
C PRO A 238 2.18 -17.35 -26.81
N GLN A 239 1.46 -17.58 -27.90
CA GLN A 239 2.05 -17.92 -29.19
C GLN A 239 2.29 -16.67 -30.04
N LYS A 240 1.39 -15.69 -29.96
CA LYS A 240 1.44 -14.47 -30.78
C LYS A 240 2.35 -13.39 -30.18
N ASP A 241 2.29 -13.21 -28.86
CA ASP A 241 2.96 -12.09 -28.18
C ASP A 241 4.48 -12.05 -28.41
N PRO A 242 5.24 -13.16 -28.41
CA PRO A 242 6.68 -13.10 -28.68
C PRO A 242 7.04 -12.52 -30.06
N GLU A 243 6.23 -12.78 -31.09
CA GLU A 243 6.41 -12.18 -32.43
C GLU A 243 6.04 -10.70 -32.43
N VAL A 244 4.95 -10.34 -31.77
CA VAL A 244 4.47 -8.96 -31.67
C VAL A 244 5.49 -8.09 -30.92
N LEU A 245 5.98 -8.56 -29.77
CA LEU A 245 6.95 -7.85 -28.95
C LEU A 245 8.33 -7.76 -29.62
N GLU A 246 8.75 -8.78 -30.38
CA GLU A 246 9.97 -8.69 -31.19
C GLU A 246 9.86 -7.58 -32.23
N ARG A 247 8.72 -7.49 -32.94
CA ARG A 247 8.51 -6.45 -33.94
C ARG A 247 8.34 -5.06 -33.31
N ALA A 248 7.73 -4.98 -32.14
CA ALA A 248 7.59 -3.75 -31.38
C ALA A 248 8.95 -3.25 -30.85
N ALA A 249 9.83 -4.16 -30.42
CA ALA A 249 11.19 -3.84 -29.99
C ALA A 249 12.02 -3.20 -31.12
N GLU A 250 11.91 -3.74 -32.34
CA GLU A 250 12.60 -3.23 -33.53
C GLU A 250 12.20 -1.80 -33.87
N VAL A 251 10.90 -1.49 -33.89
CA VAL A 251 10.44 -0.12 -34.22
C VAL A 251 10.71 0.88 -33.10
N ALA A 252 10.92 0.39 -31.87
CA ALA A 252 11.22 1.20 -30.70
C ALA A 252 12.73 1.32 -30.44
N GLU A 253 13.61 0.81 -31.32
CA GLU A 253 15.07 0.83 -31.13
C GLU A 253 15.57 2.23 -30.72
N GLY A 254 16.42 2.28 -29.69
CA GLY A 254 16.96 3.52 -29.15
C GLY A 254 16.06 4.22 -28.12
N GLU A 255 14.80 3.82 -27.96
CA GLU A 255 13.85 4.48 -27.02
C GLU A 255 13.89 3.92 -25.60
N ARG A 256 14.58 2.79 -25.40
CA ARG A 256 14.71 2.08 -24.11
C ARG A 256 13.36 1.82 -23.44
N VAL A 257 12.46 1.16 -24.15
CA VAL A 257 11.12 0.79 -23.66
C VAL A 257 11.18 -0.38 -22.67
N LEU A 258 10.06 -0.68 -22.01
CA LEU A 258 9.87 -1.91 -21.24
C LEU A 258 8.96 -2.88 -22.02
N LEU A 259 9.47 -4.05 -22.40
CA LEU A 259 8.67 -5.09 -23.06
C LEU A 259 7.91 -5.93 -22.02
N ALA A 260 6.58 -5.89 -22.07
CA ALA A 260 5.67 -6.63 -21.20
C ALA A 260 4.99 -7.77 -21.99
N SER A 261 5.39 -9.04 -21.81
CA SER A 261 6.36 -9.54 -20.82
C SER A 261 7.10 -10.79 -21.29
N ALA A 262 8.20 -11.10 -20.61
CA ALA A 262 8.78 -12.43 -20.60
C ALA A 262 8.15 -13.25 -19.47
N SER A 263 7.87 -14.53 -19.72
CA SER A 263 7.33 -15.43 -18.71
C SER A 263 7.63 -16.90 -19.02
N LEU A 264 7.55 -17.76 -17.99
CA LEU A 264 7.79 -19.20 -18.12
C LEU A 264 6.74 -19.92 -18.98
N ASN A 265 5.57 -19.30 -19.20
CA ASN A 265 4.53 -19.78 -20.11
C ASN A 265 4.60 -19.15 -21.51
N LEU A 266 5.56 -18.26 -21.76
CA LEU A 266 5.83 -17.61 -23.05
C LEU A 266 7.19 -18.09 -23.60
N ASP A 267 7.46 -17.79 -24.87
CA ASP A 267 8.83 -17.83 -25.40
C ASP A 267 9.64 -16.65 -24.83
N TYR A 268 10.02 -16.76 -23.56
CA TYR A 268 10.81 -15.74 -22.86
C TYR A 268 12.17 -15.50 -23.51
N GLU A 269 12.75 -16.51 -24.19
CA GLU A 269 14.05 -16.38 -24.86
C GLU A 269 13.94 -15.43 -26.05
N ARG A 270 12.88 -15.54 -26.85
CA ARG A 270 12.62 -14.62 -27.97
C ARG A 270 12.39 -13.18 -27.49
N VAL A 271 11.58 -12.99 -26.44
CA VAL A 271 11.33 -11.65 -25.88
C VAL A 271 12.61 -11.05 -25.28
N ALA A 272 13.37 -11.84 -24.52
CA ALA A 272 14.64 -11.40 -23.93
C ALA A 272 15.70 -11.07 -24.99
N LYS A 273 15.75 -11.85 -26.08
CA LYS A 273 16.62 -11.57 -27.21
C LYS A 273 16.25 -10.25 -27.87
N ALA A 274 14.96 -10.03 -28.15
CA ALA A 274 14.49 -8.78 -28.73
C ALA A 274 14.80 -7.57 -27.81
N ALA A 275 14.60 -7.70 -26.51
CA ALA A 275 14.96 -6.66 -25.55
C ALA A 275 16.47 -6.34 -25.62
N THR A 276 17.32 -7.37 -25.63
CA THR A 276 18.78 -7.20 -25.63
C THR A 276 19.30 -6.65 -26.96
N ASP A 277 18.81 -7.15 -28.08
CA ASP A 277 19.24 -6.72 -29.42
C ASP A 277 18.95 -5.23 -29.68
N TYR A 278 17.81 -4.72 -29.17
CA TYR A 278 17.35 -3.35 -29.41
C TYR A 278 17.52 -2.39 -28.21
N GLY A 279 18.16 -2.84 -27.13
CA GLY A 279 18.51 -2.00 -25.98
C GLY A 279 17.35 -1.65 -25.04
N HIS A 280 16.38 -2.56 -24.88
CA HIS A 280 15.19 -2.39 -24.05
C HIS A 280 15.26 -3.15 -22.73
N ALA A 281 14.43 -2.74 -21.77
CA ALA A 281 14.16 -3.53 -20.57
C ALA A 281 13.10 -4.59 -20.84
N VAL A 282 13.08 -5.64 -20.00
CA VAL A 282 12.07 -6.70 -20.04
C VAL A 282 11.34 -6.82 -18.71
N LEU A 283 10.02 -6.97 -18.79
CA LEU A 283 9.18 -7.30 -17.65
C LEU A 283 9.21 -8.81 -17.41
N SER A 284 9.70 -9.23 -16.26
CA SER A 284 9.77 -10.62 -15.80
C SER A 284 8.49 -10.97 -15.03
N TRP A 285 7.50 -11.50 -15.74
CA TRP A 285 6.15 -11.74 -15.22
C TRP A 285 5.96 -13.18 -14.71
N THR A 286 5.48 -13.33 -13.47
CA THR A 286 5.13 -14.61 -12.85
C THR A 286 3.83 -14.55 -12.07
N GLN A 287 3.25 -15.71 -11.74
CA GLN A 287 1.92 -15.81 -11.13
C GLN A 287 1.99 -16.04 -9.62
N LEU A 288 2.19 -14.98 -8.82
CA LEU A 288 2.12 -15.00 -7.36
C LEU A 288 3.00 -16.08 -6.68
N GLU A 289 4.16 -16.40 -7.28
CA GLU A 289 5.03 -17.46 -6.77
C GLU A 289 6.52 -17.06 -6.85
N ILE A 290 7.14 -16.95 -5.68
CA ILE A 290 8.51 -16.45 -5.53
C ILE A 290 9.56 -17.34 -6.18
N ASN A 291 9.41 -18.67 -6.18
CA ASN A 291 10.41 -19.56 -6.77
C ASN A 291 10.39 -19.49 -8.29
N ALA A 292 9.22 -19.34 -8.90
CA ALA A 292 9.04 -19.05 -10.32
C ALA A 292 9.67 -17.70 -10.67
N GLN A 293 9.50 -16.68 -9.82
CA GLN A 293 10.16 -15.38 -10.03
C GLN A 293 11.69 -15.51 -10.03
N LYS A 294 12.25 -16.23 -9.05
CA LYS A 294 13.69 -16.55 -8.99
C LYS A 294 14.16 -17.32 -10.22
N GLU A 295 13.40 -18.33 -10.63
CA GLU A 295 13.72 -19.14 -11.80
C GLU A 295 13.74 -18.30 -13.07
N LEU A 296 12.70 -17.49 -13.31
CA LEU A 296 12.60 -16.64 -14.49
C LEU A 296 13.73 -15.61 -14.53
N ASN A 297 13.98 -14.90 -13.43
CA ASN A 297 15.08 -13.93 -13.35
C ASN A 297 16.44 -14.59 -13.59
N ARG A 298 16.67 -15.78 -13.01
CA ARG A 298 17.88 -16.58 -13.25
C ARG A 298 18.03 -16.94 -14.74
N LYS A 299 16.95 -17.35 -15.41
CA LYS A 299 16.96 -17.69 -16.83
C LYS A 299 17.24 -16.47 -17.71
N LEU A 300 16.59 -15.34 -17.44
CA LEU A 300 16.84 -14.08 -18.14
C LEU A 300 18.31 -13.66 -18.03
N MET A 301 18.88 -13.68 -16.81
CA MET A 301 20.28 -13.31 -16.62
C MET A 301 21.27 -14.33 -17.19
N LYS A 302 21.12 -15.63 -16.88
CA LYS A 302 22.16 -16.63 -17.13
C LYS A 302 22.04 -17.33 -18.48
N GLN A 303 20.82 -17.45 -19.02
CA GLN A 303 20.58 -18.12 -20.31
C GLN A 303 20.45 -17.09 -21.44
N CYS A 304 19.73 -16.00 -21.19
CA CYS A 304 19.47 -14.97 -22.20
C CYS A 304 20.47 -13.80 -22.15
N ASN A 305 21.34 -13.74 -21.14
CA ASN A 305 22.30 -12.65 -20.92
C ASN A 305 21.64 -11.26 -20.82
N VAL A 306 20.39 -11.19 -20.33
CA VAL A 306 19.73 -9.91 -20.09
C VAL A 306 20.50 -9.17 -19.00
N PRO A 307 20.90 -7.91 -19.25
CA PRO A 307 21.55 -7.07 -18.24
C PRO A 307 20.68 -6.90 -16.99
N ARG A 308 21.31 -6.86 -15.81
CA ARG A 308 20.59 -6.75 -14.52
C ARG A 308 19.81 -5.44 -14.40
N ASP A 309 20.34 -4.36 -14.97
CA ASP A 309 19.72 -3.03 -15.07
C ASP A 309 18.63 -2.94 -16.15
N SER A 310 18.18 -4.09 -16.67
CA SER A 310 17.18 -4.22 -17.73
C SER A 310 16.07 -5.21 -17.37
N ILE A 311 15.93 -5.60 -16.09
CA ILE A 311 14.90 -6.51 -15.60
C ILE A 311 14.00 -5.78 -14.59
N VAL A 312 12.70 -5.72 -14.87
CA VAL A 312 11.66 -5.29 -13.92
C VAL A 312 10.77 -6.49 -13.62
N MET A 313 10.50 -6.81 -12.35
CA MET A 313 9.65 -7.93 -11.97
C MET A 313 8.17 -7.54 -11.97
N ASP A 314 7.31 -8.44 -12.41
CA ASP A 314 5.87 -8.40 -12.11
C ASP A 314 5.45 -9.73 -11.48
N PRO A 315 5.41 -9.81 -10.14
CA PRO A 315 4.97 -10.99 -9.41
C PRO A 315 3.46 -11.29 -9.49
N THR A 316 2.73 -10.63 -10.39
CA THR A 316 1.27 -10.57 -10.53
C THR A 316 0.59 -9.78 -9.40
N THR A 317 -0.24 -8.82 -9.82
CA THR A 317 -1.15 -8.09 -8.92
C THR A 317 -2.48 -8.80 -8.78
N ALA A 318 -2.92 -9.02 -7.54
CA ALA A 318 -4.29 -9.40 -7.22
C ALA A 318 -5.06 -8.18 -6.69
N ALA A 319 -6.29 -7.99 -7.14
CA ALA A 319 -7.12 -6.85 -6.74
C ALA A 319 -7.60 -6.97 -5.28
N LEU A 320 -7.91 -5.83 -4.65
CA LEU A 320 -8.59 -5.77 -3.36
C LEU A 320 -9.81 -6.71 -3.34
N GLY A 321 -9.92 -7.56 -2.31
CA GLY A 321 -11.00 -8.55 -2.18
C GLY A 321 -10.84 -9.82 -3.02
N TYR A 322 -9.83 -9.90 -3.90
CA TYR A 322 -9.58 -11.04 -4.80
C TYR A 322 -8.13 -11.55 -4.71
N GLY A 323 -7.60 -11.65 -3.49
CA GLY A 323 -6.26 -12.21 -3.22
C GLY A 323 -5.15 -11.18 -3.03
N LEU A 324 -5.48 -9.91 -2.81
CA LEU A 324 -4.51 -8.83 -2.55
C LEU A 324 -3.56 -9.13 -1.38
N ASP A 325 -4.02 -9.83 -0.35
CA ASP A 325 -3.24 -10.29 0.80
C ASP A 325 -2.12 -11.27 0.39
N TYR A 326 -2.42 -12.18 -0.53
CA TYR A 326 -1.42 -13.08 -1.12
C TYR A 326 -0.41 -12.31 -1.98
N ALA A 327 -0.87 -11.38 -2.82
CA ALA A 327 0.00 -10.53 -3.63
C ALA A 327 0.93 -9.67 -2.76
N TYR A 328 0.38 -9.01 -1.74
CA TYR A 328 1.11 -8.22 -0.75
C TYR A 328 2.21 -9.06 -0.10
N SER A 329 1.84 -10.21 0.49
CA SER A 329 2.78 -11.06 1.20
C SER A 329 3.86 -11.63 0.28
N ASN A 330 3.53 -11.95 -0.97
CA ASN A 330 4.50 -12.42 -1.95
C ASN A 330 5.49 -11.31 -2.34
N MET A 331 5.02 -10.11 -2.63
CA MET A 331 5.84 -8.96 -3.01
C MET A 331 6.72 -8.47 -1.84
N GLU A 332 6.18 -8.43 -0.62
CA GLU A 332 6.96 -8.07 0.57
C GLU A 332 8.09 -9.09 0.82
N ARG A 333 7.81 -10.39 0.68
CA ARG A 333 8.83 -11.45 0.76
C ARG A 333 9.89 -11.32 -0.33
N ILE A 334 9.50 -10.95 -1.54
CA ILE A 334 10.43 -10.69 -2.65
C ILE A 334 11.34 -9.51 -2.29
N ARG A 335 10.78 -8.39 -1.85
CA ARG A 335 11.54 -7.19 -1.46
C ARG A 335 12.50 -7.50 -0.31
N LEU A 336 12.04 -8.17 0.75
CA LEU A 336 12.87 -8.59 1.87
C LEU A 336 14.01 -9.51 1.42
N ALA A 337 13.72 -10.55 0.65
CA ALA A 337 14.74 -11.47 0.16
C ALA A 337 15.79 -10.75 -0.70
N GLY A 338 15.35 -9.85 -1.58
CA GLY A 338 16.23 -9.00 -2.37
C GLY A 338 17.14 -8.12 -1.52
N LEU A 339 16.60 -7.44 -0.50
CA LEU A 339 17.40 -6.59 0.40
C LEU A 339 18.36 -7.41 1.30
N MET A 340 18.01 -8.66 1.61
CA MET A 340 18.80 -9.58 2.45
C MET A 340 19.82 -10.42 1.67
N GLY A 341 20.05 -10.16 0.38
CA GLY A 341 21.13 -10.79 -0.40
C GLY A 341 20.70 -11.81 -1.44
N ASP A 342 19.40 -12.00 -1.71
CA ASP A 342 18.95 -12.87 -2.82
C ASP A 342 19.11 -12.14 -4.16
N GLU A 343 20.26 -12.35 -4.82
CA GLU A 343 20.61 -11.71 -6.09
C GLU A 343 19.61 -11.98 -7.23
N GLU A 344 18.74 -12.98 -7.10
CA GLU A 344 17.71 -13.31 -8.10
C GLU A 344 16.43 -12.48 -7.90
N LEU A 345 16.30 -11.74 -6.79
CA LEU A 345 15.12 -10.93 -6.43
C LEU A 345 15.47 -9.45 -6.18
N THR A 346 16.68 -9.03 -6.52
CA THR A 346 17.20 -7.65 -6.34
C THR A 346 16.79 -6.72 -7.48
N PHE A 347 15.57 -6.84 -7.99
CA PHE A 347 15.08 -6.02 -9.11
C PHE A 347 13.88 -5.16 -8.67
N PRO A 348 13.60 -4.06 -9.37
CA PRO A 348 12.39 -3.29 -9.09
C PRO A 348 11.14 -4.09 -9.47
N MET A 349 10.02 -3.80 -8.81
CA MET A 349 8.74 -4.47 -9.00
C MET A 349 7.70 -3.53 -9.62
N SER A 350 6.85 -4.07 -10.48
CA SER A 350 5.68 -3.39 -11.01
C SER A 350 4.38 -4.06 -10.59
N SER A 351 3.32 -3.25 -10.50
CA SER A 351 1.95 -3.71 -10.25
C SER A 351 1.03 -3.43 -11.43
N GLY A 352 0.40 -4.48 -11.96
CA GLY A 352 -0.79 -4.38 -12.81
C GLY A 352 -2.03 -3.95 -12.04
N THR A 353 -2.04 -2.75 -11.47
CA THR A 353 -3.10 -2.23 -10.59
C THR A 353 -4.45 -2.11 -11.28
N THR A 354 -4.45 -1.96 -12.61
CA THR A 354 -5.63 -2.07 -13.48
C THR A 354 -6.49 -3.31 -13.21
N ASN A 355 -5.92 -4.41 -12.68
CA ASN A 355 -6.67 -5.59 -12.25
C ASN A 355 -7.80 -5.28 -11.24
N ALA A 356 -7.74 -4.15 -10.52
CA ALA A 356 -8.82 -3.65 -9.68
C ALA A 356 -10.15 -3.51 -10.44
N TRP A 357 -10.11 -3.20 -11.74
CA TRP A 357 -11.29 -3.08 -12.60
C TRP A 357 -11.92 -4.43 -12.99
N GLY A 358 -11.25 -5.54 -12.68
CA GLY A 358 -11.82 -6.89 -12.77
C GLY A 358 -12.72 -7.26 -11.60
N ALA A 359 -12.57 -6.61 -10.44
CA ALA A 359 -13.42 -6.82 -9.27
C ALA A 359 -14.86 -6.38 -9.56
N ARG A 360 -15.85 -7.19 -9.21
CA ARG A 360 -17.27 -6.84 -9.46
C ARG A 360 -17.67 -5.56 -8.74
N GLU A 361 -17.10 -5.37 -7.55
CA GLU A 361 -17.24 -4.23 -6.66
C GLU A 361 -16.66 -2.96 -7.27
N SER A 362 -15.84 -2.98 -8.32
CA SER A 362 -15.34 -1.74 -8.90
C SER A 362 -16.26 -1.16 -9.97
N TRP A 363 -17.13 -1.96 -10.60
CA TRP A 363 -17.91 -1.51 -11.76
C TRP A 363 -19.41 -1.86 -11.75
N MET A 364 -19.82 -2.87 -10.98
CA MET A 364 -21.24 -3.22 -10.85
C MET A 364 -21.98 -2.12 -10.09
N LYS A 365 -23.19 -1.81 -10.58
CA LYS A 365 -24.06 -0.81 -9.96
C LYS A 365 -24.47 -1.25 -8.55
N GLU A 366 -24.73 -2.53 -8.35
CA GLU A 366 -25.23 -3.10 -7.11
C GLU A 366 -24.80 -4.57 -6.94
N SER A 367 -25.02 -5.06 -5.72
CA SER A 367 -25.10 -6.47 -5.31
C SER A 367 -25.56 -7.47 -6.38
N PRO A 368 -24.77 -8.42 -6.95
CA PRO A 368 -25.41 -9.60 -7.54
C PRO A 368 -26.13 -10.48 -6.49
N LEU A 369 -25.82 -10.30 -5.20
CA LEU A 369 -26.43 -11.01 -4.07
C LEU A 369 -27.52 -10.13 -3.45
N LYS A 370 -28.75 -10.68 -3.35
CA LYS A 370 -29.92 -9.92 -2.89
C LYS A 370 -29.85 -9.50 -1.42
N GLN A 371 -29.06 -10.22 -0.62
CA GLN A 371 -28.90 -9.98 0.81
C GLN A 371 -27.80 -8.98 1.15
N ASP A 372 -26.99 -8.59 0.17
CA ASP A 372 -25.91 -7.64 0.41
C ASP A 372 -26.48 -6.25 0.66
N SER A 373 -25.77 -5.47 1.49
CA SER A 373 -26.06 -4.05 1.64
C SER A 373 -25.80 -3.32 0.33
N ASP A 374 -26.40 -2.14 0.19
CA ASP A 374 -26.06 -1.21 -0.88
C ASP A 374 -24.54 -0.93 -0.85
N TRP A 375 -23.89 -1.12 -1.99
CA TRP A 375 -22.45 -0.88 -2.17
C TRP A 375 -22.15 0.60 -2.46
N GLY A 376 -23.18 1.44 -2.56
CA GLY A 376 -23.05 2.86 -2.88
C GLY A 376 -22.63 3.10 -4.34
N PRO A 377 -22.36 4.37 -4.71
CA PRO A 377 -22.09 4.73 -6.10
C PRO A 377 -20.76 4.17 -6.61
N ARG A 378 -20.81 3.49 -7.76
CA ARG A 378 -19.62 2.89 -8.40
C ARG A 378 -18.62 3.93 -8.90
N GLU A 379 -19.07 5.15 -9.13
CA GLU A 379 -18.25 6.28 -9.58
C GLU A 379 -17.22 6.70 -8.52
N TYR A 380 -17.50 6.44 -7.24
CA TYR A 380 -16.52 6.59 -6.14
C TYR A 380 -15.85 5.26 -5.80
N ARG A 381 -16.63 4.19 -5.73
CA ARG A 381 -16.13 2.87 -5.30
C ARG A 381 -15.10 2.28 -6.26
N GLY A 382 -15.30 2.41 -7.57
CA GLY A 382 -14.36 1.91 -8.58
C GLY A 382 -12.95 2.51 -8.44
N PRO A 383 -12.81 3.85 -8.47
CA PRO A 383 -11.53 4.50 -8.28
C PRO A 383 -10.89 4.16 -6.93
N ILE A 384 -11.67 4.10 -5.84
CA ILE A 384 -11.18 3.70 -4.51
C ILE A 384 -10.58 2.28 -4.55
N TRP A 385 -11.19 1.36 -5.30
CA TRP A 385 -10.69 -0.01 -5.44
C TRP A 385 -9.29 -0.06 -6.07
N GLU A 386 -9.06 0.76 -7.08
CA GLU A 386 -7.77 0.90 -7.75
C GLU A 386 -6.74 1.61 -6.87
N ILE A 387 -7.14 2.69 -6.18
CA ILE A 387 -6.29 3.42 -5.22
C ILE A 387 -5.82 2.49 -4.10
N VAL A 388 -6.73 1.77 -3.46
CA VAL A 388 -6.39 0.90 -2.33
C VAL A 388 -5.51 -0.26 -2.80
N THR A 389 -5.81 -0.87 -3.94
CA THR A 389 -4.96 -1.92 -4.52
C THR A 389 -3.54 -1.41 -4.75
N GLY A 390 -3.39 -0.24 -5.40
CA GLY A 390 -2.08 0.36 -5.65
C GLY A 390 -1.33 0.75 -4.38
N LEU A 391 -2.00 1.42 -3.44
CA LEU A 391 -1.40 1.87 -2.19
C LEU A 391 -0.91 0.69 -1.34
N THR A 392 -1.71 -0.37 -1.22
CA THR A 392 -1.31 -1.59 -0.51
C THR A 392 -0.04 -2.20 -1.14
N LEU A 393 0.06 -2.23 -2.46
CA LEU A 393 1.23 -2.80 -3.14
C LEU A 393 2.44 -1.85 -3.16
N ALA A 394 2.24 -0.55 -3.02
CA ALA A 394 3.33 0.40 -2.77
C ALA A 394 3.99 0.14 -1.41
N LEU A 395 3.19 -0.15 -0.38
CA LEU A 395 3.70 -0.55 0.93
C LEU A 395 4.41 -1.92 0.90
N ALA A 396 4.07 -2.79 -0.06
CA ALA A 396 4.79 -4.05 -0.30
C ALA A 396 6.09 -3.88 -1.12
N GLY A 397 6.40 -2.66 -1.57
CA GLY A 397 7.64 -2.33 -2.26
C GLY A 397 7.54 -2.32 -3.80
N ASN A 398 6.38 -2.08 -4.39
CA ASN A 398 6.28 -1.87 -5.85
C ASN A 398 6.74 -0.47 -6.24
N ASP A 399 7.49 -0.37 -7.33
CA ASP A 399 8.14 0.86 -7.81
C ASP A 399 7.34 1.53 -8.94
N MET A 400 6.60 0.74 -9.72
CA MET A 400 5.78 1.21 -10.85
C MET A 400 4.36 0.62 -10.82
N PHE A 401 3.35 1.42 -11.18
CA PHE A 401 1.93 1.00 -11.18
C PHE A 401 1.32 1.23 -12.56
N MET A 402 0.73 0.18 -13.14
CA MET A 402 -0.07 0.24 -14.37
C MET A 402 -1.53 0.50 -13.99
N MET A 403 -2.07 1.64 -14.39
CA MET A 403 -3.37 2.14 -13.95
C MET A 403 -4.19 2.71 -15.11
N MET A 404 -5.50 2.85 -14.90
CA MET A 404 -6.45 3.28 -15.92
C MET A 404 -7.28 4.50 -15.54
N HIS A 405 -7.65 4.72 -14.28
CA HIS A 405 -8.57 5.79 -13.93
C HIS A 405 -7.84 7.07 -13.49
N PRO A 406 -8.10 8.22 -14.13
CA PRO A 406 -7.36 9.46 -13.87
C PRO A 406 -7.35 9.90 -12.40
N THR A 407 -8.49 9.88 -11.72
CA THR A 407 -8.56 10.26 -10.30
C THR A 407 -7.78 9.29 -9.43
N SER A 408 -7.76 8.00 -9.77
CA SER A 408 -7.02 7.01 -8.99
C SER A 408 -5.52 7.27 -9.10
N VAL A 409 -5.05 7.58 -10.31
CA VAL A 409 -3.67 7.97 -10.57
C VAL A 409 -3.27 9.19 -9.74
N GLN A 410 -4.07 10.26 -9.77
CA GLN A 410 -3.74 11.47 -9.01
C GLN A 410 -3.67 11.20 -7.51
N VAL A 411 -4.65 10.49 -6.95
CA VAL A 411 -4.68 10.21 -5.50
C VAL A 411 -3.54 9.28 -5.09
N LEU A 412 -3.24 8.24 -5.87
CA LEU A 412 -2.11 7.36 -5.56
C LEU A 412 -0.78 8.13 -5.62
N LYS A 413 -0.59 8.97 -6.65
CA LYS A 413 0.60 9.82 -6.77
C LYS A 413 0.72 10.77 -5.59
N GLU A 414 -0.35 11.45 -5.20
CA GLU A 414 -0.35 12.38 -4.07
C GLU A 414 0.03 11.68 -2.76
N ILE A 415 -0.57 10.52 -2.46
CA ILE A 415 -0.27 9.76 -1.24
C ILE A 415 1.19 9.27 -1.26
N THR A 416 1.62 8.61 -2.33
CA THR A 416 2.99 8.05 -2.42
C THR A 416 4.05 9.14 -2.44
N GLN A 417 3.79 10.29 -3.06
CA GLN A 417 4.70 11.44 -3.05
C GLN A 417 4.76 12.17 -1.72
N THR A 418 3.67 12.14 -0.94
CA THR A 418 3.66 12.61 0.45
C THR A 418 4.50 11.68 1.31
N LEU A 419 4.33 10.36 1.18
CA LEU A 419 5.15 9.37 1.89
C LEU A 419 6.63 9.43 1.48
N TYR A 420 6.93 9.73 0.22
CA TYR A 420 8.28 9.97 -0.28
C TYR A 420 8.89 11.28 0.23
N GLY A 421 8.08 12.25 0.68
CA GLY A 421 8.53 13.56 1.16
C GLY A 421 8.69 14.63 0.07
N SER A 422 8.16 14.40 -1.14
CA SER A 422 8.15 15.40 -2.22
C SER A 422 6.95 16.37 -2.17
N ILE A 423 5.91 16.02 -1.42
CA ILE A 423 4.76 16.87 -1.14
C ILE A 423 4.73 17.13 0.36
N GLU A 424 4.76 18.39 0.77
CA GLU A 424 4.57 18.77 2.17
C GLU A 424 3.10 18.53 2.55
N ALA A 425 2.86 17.68 3.56
CA ALA A 425 1.53 17.50 4.13
C ALA A 425 1.12 18.76 4.91
N GLU A 426 -0.10 19.25 4.67
CA GLU A 426 -0.67 20.31 5.52
C GLU A 426 -0.84 19.79 6.95
N GLU A 427 -0.42 20.58 7.94
CA GLU A 427 -0.58 20.23 9.34
C GLU A 427 -2.08 20.28 9.70
N ILE A 428 -2.72 19.10 9.75
CA ILE A 428 -4.14 19.01 10.12
C ILE A 428 -4.27 19.09 11.64
N ASP A 429 -5.06 20.04 12.11
CA ASP A 429 -5.44 20.16 13.52
C ASP A 429 -6.39 19.01 13.93
N ILE A 430 -5.79 17.87 14.28
CA ILE A 430 -6.50 16.65 14.70
C ILE A 430 -7.34 16.86 15.98
N THR A 431 -7.12 17.94 16.72
CA THR A 431 -7.92 18.24 17.93
C THR A 431 -9.38 18.55 17.61
N LYS A 432 -9.69 18.88 16.34
CA LYS A 432 -11.04 19.14 15.85
C LYS A 432 -11.76 17.90 15.33
N TRP A 433 -11.10 16.74 15.25
CA TRP A 433 -11.69 15.51 14.70
C TRP A 433 -12.57 14.76 15.72
N ILE A 434 -12.32 14.96 17.03
CA ILE A 434 -13.16 14.41 18.09
C ILE A 434 -14.17 15.48 18.53
N GLY A 435 -15.24 15.64 17.75
CA GLY A 435 -16.42 16.38 18.16
C GLY A 435 -17.47 15.42 18.68
N ALA A 436 -17.57 15.24 20.00
CA ALA A 436 -18.79 14.71 20.59
C ALA A 436 -19.77 15.88 20.73
N GLU A 437 -20.80 15.94 19.88
CA GLU A 437 -21.98 16.73 20.21
C GLU A 437 -22.63 16.09 21.43
N VAL A 438 -22.68 16.84 22.54
CA VAL A 438 -23.42 16.47 23.76
C VAL A 438 -24.84 17.00 23.66
#